data_AF-A0AAU7QDQ0-F1
#
_entry.id   AF-A0AAU7QDQ0-F1
#
_cell.length_a   1.000
_cell.length_b   1.000
_cell.length_c   1.000
_cell.angle_alpha   90.00
_cell.angle_beta   90.00
_cell.angle_gamma   90.00
#
_symmetry.space_group_name_H-M   'P 1'
#
loop_
_entity.id
_entity.type
_entity.pdbx_description
1 polymer ?
#
loop_
_entity_poly.entity_id
_entity_poly.type
_entity_poly.pdbx_seq_one_letter_code
_entity_poly.pdbx_strand_id
1 'polypeptide(L)'
;MSTQDCLQHLCDEAPDFSLYYQEFLAFYSRPAAECRIVICGLSNAGKSALASSLALSQPLPATGLISTEATIVPLYIDTPGFDADVQQTAGAWETAIGADIIVLAHDVRSGALTDVEIAFLTALRGRFPDLSQRMIVALSNGDNAAHPRLERLSAIHRNLATLFSSPAHLYSRGDDAGPTLNRVPVLLLEPSRAPSLQQQILLLIGSYDGGLTGMRTASIKAVLDRLDMWVAGAIKIRKKRVAAGEAELSRTFTLWQKDLQRLGETLRFRIDDIGQR
;
A
#
# COMPACT_ATOMS: atom_id res chain seq x y z
N MET A 1 -22.46 13.06 17.12
CA MET A 1 -21.34 12.77 16.22
C MET A 1 -21.83 11.85 15.14
N SER A 2 -21.80 12.30 13.89
CA SER A 2 -22.07 11.48 12.72
C SER A 2 -20.91 10.50 12.47
N THR A 3 -21.14 9.44 11.70
CA THR A 3 -20.08 8.53 11.26
C THR A 3 -18.98 9.26 10.47
N GLN A 4 -19.37 10.31 9.75
CA GLN A 4 -18.46 11.13 8.96
C GLN A 4 -17.57 12.01 9.84
N ASP A 5 -18.10 12.51 10.96
CA ASP A 5 -17.31 13.25 11.96
C ASP A 5 -16.25 12.34 12.59
N CYS A 6 -16.61 11.08 12.89
CA CYS A 6 -15.67 10.09 13.43
C CYS A 6 -14.51 9.80 12.47
N LEU A 7 -14.82 9.65 11.18
CA LEU A 7 -13.82 9.40 10.14
C LEU A 7 -12.91 10.61 9.96
N GLN A 8 -13.46 11.83 9.95
CA GLN A 8 -12.66 13.04 9.86
C GLN A 8 -11.69 13.16 11.05
N HIS A 9 -12.17 12.94 12.27
CA HIS A 9 -11.30 12.93 13.45
C HIS A 9 -10.20 11.86 13.38
N LEU A 10 -10.48 10.68 12.81
CA LEU A 10 -9.48 9.64 12.58
C LEU A 10 -8.42 10.07 11.55
N CYS A 11 -8.85 10.71 10.46
CA CYS A 11 -7.93 11.28 9.46
C CYS A 11 -7.04 12.39 10.05
N ASP A 12 -7.58 13.21 10.95
CA ASP A 12 -6.84 14.29 11.59
C ASP A 12 -5.84 13.77 12.65
N GLU A 13 -6.20 12.71 13.39
CA GLU A 13 -5.34 12.10 14.41
C GLU A 13 -4.23 11.21 13.84
N ALA A 14 -4.46 10.61 12.66
CA ALA A 14 -3.56 9.64 12.05
C ALA A 14 -3.34 9.94 10.56
N PRO A 15 -2.22 10.60 10.19
CA PRO A 15 -1.94 10.97 8.79
C PRO A 15 -1.83 9.73 7.89
N ASP A 16 -1.29 8.62 8.40
CA ASP A 16 -1.23 7.35 7.67
C ASP A 16 -2.63 6.80 7.36
N PHE A 17 -3.57 6.87 8.31
CA PHE A 17 -4.97 6.45 8.09
C PHE A 17 -5.61 7.25 6.96
N SER A 18 -5.41 8.58 6.95
CA SER A 18 -5.90 9.45 5.88
C SER A 18 -5.39 9.01 4.51
N LEU A 19 -4.09 8.66 4.40
CA LEU A 19 -3.49 8.17 3.16
C LEU A 19 -4.11 6.84 2.69
N TYR A 20 -4.31 5.87 3.58
CA TYR A 20 -4.95 4.60 3.22
C TYR A 20 -6.43 4.76 2.88
N TYR A 21 -7.12 5.69 3.54
CA TYR A 21 -8.52 5.97 3.26
C TYR A 21 -8.70 6.66 1.89
N GLN A 22 -7.82 7.59 1.54
CA GLN A 22 -7.79 8.19 0.20
C GLN A 22 -7.49 7.14 -0.88
N GLU A 23 -6.53 6.24 -0.62
CA GLU A 23 -6.23 5.11 -1.50
C GLU A 23 -7.46 4.22 -1.72
N PHE A 24 -8.18 3.86 -0.65
CA PHE A 24 -9.42 3.10 -0.72
C PHE A 24 -10.49 3.81 -1.59
N LEU A 25 -10.74 5.10 -1.36
CA LEU A 25 -11.68 5.88 -2.16
C LEU A 25 -11.26 5.95 -3.63
N ALA A 26 -9.96 6.09 -3.88
CA ALA A 26 -9.40 6.10 -5.22
C ALA A 26 -9.57 4.75 -5.92
N PHE A 27 -9.50 3.61 -5.22
CA PHE A 27 -9.80 2.29 -5.79
C PHE A 27 -11.28 2.09 -6.07
N TYR A 28 -12.15 2.51 -5.13
CA TYR A 28 -13.59 2.30 -5.21
C TYR A 28 -14.27 3.11 -6.33
N SER A 29 -13.75 4.29 -6.63
CA SER A 29 -14.33 5.21 -7.64
C SER A 29 -13.95 4.89 -9.09
N ARG A 30 -13.13 3.85 -9.34
CA ARG A 30 -12.60 3.57 -10.69
C ARG A 30 -13.56 2.79 -11.57
N PRO A 31 -13.52 3.04 -12.91
CA PRO A 31 -14.17 2.16 -13.87
C PRO A 31 -13.64 0.72 -13.77
N ALA A 32 -14.55 -0.26 -13.87
CA ALA A 32 -14.20 -1.68 -13.76
C ALA A 32 -13.21 -2.16 -14.84
N ALA A 33 -13.27 -1.57 -16.03
CA ALA A 33 -12.48 -1.95 -17.19
C ALA A 33 -11.09 -1.29 -17.28
N GLU A 34 -10.87 -0.17 -16.58
CA GLU A 34 -9.58 0.54 -16.61
C GLU A 34 -8.55 -0.25 -15.81
N CYS A 35 -7.33 -0.45 -16.32
CA CYS A 35 -6.21 -1.06 -15.58
C CYS A 35 -5.06 -0.07 -15.46
N ARG A 36 -4.78 0.44 -14.26
CA ARG A 36 -3.73 1.43 -14.02
C ARG A 36 -2.37 0.78 -13.90
N ILE A 37 -1.51 1.03 -14.88
CA ILE A 37 -0.15 0.51 -14.95
C ILE A 37 0.79 1.68 -14.71
N VAL A 38 1.45 1.70 -13.56
CA VAL A 38 2.35 2.79 -13.18
C VAL A 38 3.78 2.41 -13.51
N ILE A 39 4.45 3.25 -14.29
CA ILE A 39 5.84 3.05 -14.69
C ILE A 39 6.73 3.93 -13.80
N CYS A 40 7.49 3.30 -12.91
CA CYS A 40 8.40 3.95 -11.98
C CYS A 40 9.85 3.56 -12.24
N GLY A 41 10.81 4.29 -11.67
CA GLY A 41 12.24 4.08 -11.93
C GLY A 41 13.03 5.38 -11.80
N LEU A 42 14.36 5.26 -11.80
CA LEU A 42 15.27 6.40 -11.74
C LEU A 42 15.10 7.36 -12.93
N SER A 43 15.54 8.60 -12.75
CA SER A 43 15.64 9.57 -13.84
C SER A 43 16.46 8.99 -14.98
N ASN A 44 16.01 9.19 -16.21
CA ASN A 44 16.62 8.63 -17.43
C ASN A 44 16.64 7.09 -17.56
N ALA A 45 15.92 6.34 -16.71
CA ALA A 45 15.81 4.87 -16.84
C ALA A 45 14.97 4.38 -18.04
N GLY A 46 14.51 5.28 -18.91
CA GLY A 46 13.70 4.95 -20.10
C GLY A 46 12.19 4.85 -19.86
N LYS A 47 11.68 5.38 -18.74
CA LYS A 47 10.25 5.36 -18.37
C LYS A 47 9.33 5.98 -19.43
N SER A 48 9.59 7.22 -19.85
CA SER A 48 8.74 7.91 -20.83
C SER A 48 8.77 7.27 -22.21
N ALA A 49 9.92 6.70 -22.61
CA ALA A 49 10.04 5.93 -23.84
C ALA A 49 9.20 4.63 -23.77
N LEU A 50 9.23 3.96 -22.61
CA LEU A 50 8.40 2.78 -22.35
C LEU A 50 6.91 3.13 -22.37
N ALA A 51 6.50 4.15 -21.63
CA ALA A 51 5.11 4.62 -21.59
C ALA A 51 4.58 4.95 -22.99
N SER A 52 5.37 5.68 -23.78
CA SER A 52 5.01 6.06 -25.15
C SER A 52 4.90 4.84 -26.07
N SER A 53 5.84 3.89 -25.98
CA SER A 53 5.77 2.66 -26.78
C SER A 53 4.55 1.81 -26.45
N LEU A 54 4.11 1.82 -25.20
CA LEU A 54 2.96 1.03 -24.74
C LEU A 54 1.63 1.72 -25.00
N ALA A 55 1.58 3.05 -24.95
CA ALA A 55 0.41 3.85 -25.29
C ALA A 55 -0.02 3.68 -26.76
N LEU A 56 0.92 3.32 -27.65
CA LEU A 56 0.64 3.00 -29.05
C LEU A 56 0.06 1.59 -29.25
N SER A 57 -0.01 0.78 -28.19
CA SER A 57 -0.45 -0.61 -28.26
C SER A 57 -1.97 -0.73 -28.01
N GLN A 58 -2.62 -1.69 -28.66
CA GLN A 58 -4.07 -1.88 -28.59
C GLN A 58 -4.57 -2.28 -27.19
N PRO A 59 -5.88 -2.10 -26.89
CA PRO A 59 -6.51 -2.59 -25.66
C PRO A 59 -6.27 -4.09 -25.44
N LEU A 60 -6.23 -4.50 -24.17
CA LEU A 60 -5.88 -5.86 -23.80
C LEU A 60 -7.14 -6.74 -23.75
N PRO A 61 -7.13 -7.95 -24.36
CA PRO A 61 -8.26 -8.88 -24.24
C PRO A 61 -8.35 -9.41 -22.79
N ALA A 62 -9.53 -9.36 -22.16
CA ALA A 62 -9.70 -9.98 -20.85
C ALA A 62 -9.43 -11.49 -20.91
N THR A 63 -8.62 -11.98 -20.00
CA THR A 63 -8.35 -13.41 -19.82
C THR A 63 -9.31 -13.96 -18.75
N GLY A 64 -10.23 -14.82 -19.18
CA GLY A 64 -11.16 -15.54 -18.30
C GLY A 64 -12.02 -16.53 -19.08
N LEU A 65 -12.08 -17.78 -18.63
CA LEU A 65 -12.78 -18.91 -19.27
C LEU A 65 -14.31 -18.82 -19.22
N ILE A 66 -14.89 -17.70 -18.79
CA ILE A 66 -16.33 -17.52 -18.67
C ILE A 66 -16.71 -16.16 -19.25
N SER A 67 -17.10 -16.19 -20.53
CA SER A 67 -18.12 -15.35 -21.17
C SER A 67 -18.47 -14.02 -20.49
N THR A 68 -17.82 -12.93 -20.89
CA THR A 68 -18.44 -11.69 -21.41
C THR A 68 -17.36 -10.65 -21.72
N GLU A 69 -17.59 -9.86 -22.76
CA GLU A 69 -16.70 -8.92 -23.45
C GLU A 69 -16.24 -7.73 -22.59
N ALA A 70 -15.51 -7.95 -21.49
CA ALA A 70 -14.90 -6.88 -20.73
C ALA A 70 -13.50 -6.58 -21.30
N THR A 71 -13.39 -5.65 -22.26
CA THR A 71 -12.07 -5.19 -22.74
C THR A 71 -11.32 -4.51 -21.59
N ILE A 72 -10.11 -4.96 -21.28
CA ILE A 72 -9.25 -4.27 -20.32
C ILE A 72 -8.62 -3.07 -21.03
N VAL A 73 -8.85 -1.88 -20.49
CA VAL A 73 -8.29 -0.63 -21.00
C VAL A 73 -7.06 -0.27 -20.18
N PRO A 74 -5.84 -0.57 -20.66
CA PRO A 74 -4.63 -0.21 -19.93
C PRO A 74 -4.44 1.31 -19.93
N LEU A 75 -4.25 1.89 -18.75
CA LEU A 75 -3.84 3.27 -18.55
C LEU A 75 -2.40 3.27 -18.05
N TYR A 76 -1.46 3.61 -18.94
CA TYR A 76 -0.05 3.74 -18.60
C TYR A 76 0.23 5.12 -18.01
N ILE A 77 0.75 5.16 -16.79
CA ILE A 77 1.07 6.38 -16.07
C ILE A 77 2.58 6.46 -15.90
N ASP A 78 3.19 7.47 -16.53
CA ASP A 78 4.60 7.79 -16.35
C ASP A 78 4.78 8.61 -15.07
N THR A 79 5.73 8.22 -14.23
CA THR A 79 6.05 8.96 -12.99
C THR A 79 7.36 9.73 -13.16
N PRO A 80 7.56 10.83 -12.42
CA PRO A 80 8.90 11.40 -12.28
C PRO A 80 9.88 10.36 -11.69
N GLY A 81 11.18 10.62 -11.83
CA GLY A 81 12.20 9.81 -11.17
C GLY A 81 12.10 9.96 -9.66
N PHE A 82 12.17 8.85 -8.92
CA PHE A 82 12.16 8.88 -7.44
C PHE A 82 13.54 9.20 -6.84
N ASP A 83 14.52 9.49 -7.68
CA ASP A 83 15.83 10.08 -7.35
C ASP A 83 15.85 11.61 -7.50
N ALA A 84 14.72 12.19 -7.93
CA ALA A 84 14.55 13.63 -8.06
C ALA A 84 14.20 14.29 -6.71
N ASP A 85 13.94 15.60 -6.73
CA ASP A 85 13.58 16.39 -5.56
C ASP A 85 12.46 15.76 -4.72
N VAL A 86 12.45 16.07 -3.41
CA VAL A 86 11.53 15.49 -2.41
C VAL A 86 10.06 15.53 -2.83
N GLN A 87 9.62 16.61 -3.47
CA GLN A 87 8.24 16.75 -3.95
C GLN A 87 7.92 15.83 -5.13
N GLN A 88 8.84 15.66 -6.08
CA GLN A 88 8.65 14.77 -7.22
C GLN A 88 8.67 13.31 -6.79
N THR A 89 9.53 13.00 -5.82
CA THR A 89 9.57 11.67 -5.19
C THR A 89 8.22 11.37 -4.52
N ALA A 90 7.65 12.30 -3.75
CA ALA A 90 6.32 12.14 -3.15
C ALA A 90 5.21 11.89 -4.20
N GLY A 91 5.23 12.62 -5.31
CA GLY A 91 4.28 12.41 -6.41
C GLY A 91 4.41 11.03 -7.10
N ALA A 92 5.64 10.54 -7.29
CA ALA A 92 5.87 9.18 -7.81
C ALA A 92 5.34 8.10 -6.86
N TRP A 93 5.52 8.31 -5.55
CA TRP A 93 5.00 7.43 -4.50
C TRP A 93 3.47 7.38 -4.48
N GLU A 94 2.81 8.52 -4.43
CA GLU A 94 1.34 8.62 -4.42
C GLU A 94 0.73 7.94 -5.65
N THR A 95 1.37 8.12 -6.81
CA THR A 95 0.92 7.49 -8.05
C THR A 95 1.08 5.97 -8.02
N ALA A 96 2.23 5.46 -7.56
CA ALA A 96 2.49 4.03 -7.47
C ALA A 96 1.54 3.31 -6.50
N ILE A 97 1.10 3.99 -5.44
CA ILE A 97 0.13 3.45 -4.48
C ILE A 97 -1.22 3.16 -5.14
N GLY A 98 -1.62 3.99 -6.10
CA GLY A 98 -2.84 3.78 -6.86
C GLY A 98 -2.74 2.72 -7.95
N ALA A 99 -1.64 2.00 -8.11
CA ALA A 99 -1.44 1.12 -9.26
C ALA A 99 -2.20 -0.21 -9.14
N ASP A 100 -2.74 -0.69 -10.26
CA ASP A 100 -3.15 -2.08 -10.41
C ASP A 100 -1.89 -2.95 -10.66
N ILE A 101 -0.97 -2.45 -11.49
CA ILE A 101 0.33 -3.08 -11.81
C ILE A 101 1.43 -2.03 -11.76
N ILE A 102 2.58 -2.40 -11.21
CA ILE A 102 3.78 -1.55 -11.14
C ILE A 102 4.83 -2.07 -12.13
N VAL A 103 5.37 -1.19 -12.96
CA VAL A 103 6.44 -1.49 -13.89
C VAL A 103 7.68 -0.69 -13.47
N LEU A 104 8.68 -1.36 -12.92
CA LEU A 104 9.96 -0.74 -12.58
C LEU A 104 10.86 -0.71 -13.82
N ALA A 105 11.04 0.46 -14.43
CA ALA A 105 12.03 0.68 -15.46
C ALA A 105 13.43 0.80 -14.84
N HIS A 106 14.35 -0.04 -15.31
CA HIS A 106 15.73 -0.07 -14.84
C HIS A 106 16.71 -0.09 -16.02
N ASP A 107 17.74 0.75 -15.98
CA ASP A 107 18.78 0.77 -17.02
C ASP A 107 19.78 -0.35 -16.79
N VAL A 108 19.81 -1.34 -17.69
CA VAL A 108 20.72 -2.51 -17.61
C VAL A 108 22.19 -2.11 -17.60
N ARG A 109 22.55 -0.93 -18.10
CA ARG A 109 23.94 -0.44 -18.08
C ARG A 109 24.40 -0.08 -16.67
N SER A 110 23.46 0.31 -15.79
CA SER A 110 23.75 0.64 -14.40
C SER A 110 24.14 -0.58 -13.55
N GLY A 111 23.82 -1.78 -14.01
CA GLY A 111 24.26 -3.03 -13.39
C GLY A 111 23.16 -3.67 -12.56
N ALA A 112 23.37 -3.72 -11.24
CA ALA A 112 22.39 -4.22 -10.28
C ALA A 112 21.39 -3.11 -9.89
N LEU A 113 20.32 -3.47 -9.19
CA LEU A 113 19.45 -2.46 -8.58
C LEU A 113 20.26 -1.59 -7.61
N THR A 114 20.09 -0.28 -7.74
CA THR A 114 20.71 0.74 -6.91
C THR A 114 20.12 0.76 -5.50
N ASP A 115 20.83 1.34 -4.54
CA ASP A 115 20.33 1.48 -3.16
C ASP A 115 19.04 2.30 -3.09
N VAL A 116 18.89 3.29 -3.96
CA VAL A 116 17.67 4.13 -4.07
C VAL A 116 16.49 3.30 -4.56
N GLU A 117 16.68 2.47 -5.59
CA GLU A 117 15.66 1.52 -6.06
C GLU A 117 15.29 0.50 -4.97
N ILE A 118 16.28 -0.04 -4.27
CA ILE A 118 16.07 -1.00 -3.18
C ILE A 118 15.28 -0.36 -2.03
N ALA A 119 15.61 0.87 -1.64
CA ALA A 119 14.87 1.62 -0.62
C ALA A 119 13.42 1.89 -1.05
N PHE A 120 13.22 2.30 -2.32
CA PHE A 120 11.89 2.49 -2.90
C PHE A 120 11.06 1.21 -2.88
N LEU A 121 11.62 0.10 -3.38
CA LEU A 121 10.92 -1.20 -3.35
C LEU A 121 10.63 -1.69 -1.93
N THR A 122 11.53 -1.43 -0.97
CA THR A 122 11.34 -1.82 0.43
C THR A 122 10.17 -1.08 1.06
N ALA A 123 10.07 0.23 0.83
CA ALA A 123 8.95 1.02 1.34
C ALA A 123 7.63 0.68 0.60
N LEU A 124 7.67 0.37 -0.70
CA LEU A 124 6.49 -0.10 -1.43
C LEU A 124 6.01 -1.45 -0.90
N ARG A 125 6.92 -2.38 -0.59
CA ARG A 125 6.58 -3.69 0.00
C ARG A 125 5.93 -3.54 1.37
N GLY A 126 6.35 -2.55 2.16
CA GLY A 126 5.67 -2.19 3.40
C GLY A 126 4.19 -1.85 3.17
N ARG A 127 3.88 -1.23 2.03
CA ARG A 127 2.52 -0.84 1.66
C ARG A 127 1.74 -1.92 0.90
N PHE A 128 2.38 -2.73 0.08
CA PHE A 128 1.79 -3.80 -0.73
C PHE A 128 2.41 -5.15 -0.38
N PRO A 129 1.77 -5.96 0.49
CA PRO A 129 2.28 -7.29 0.86
C PRO A 129 2.42 -8.22 -0.35
N ASP A 130 1.59 -8.03 -1.36
CA ASP A 130 1.54 -8.78 -2.61
C ASP A 130 2.26 -8.07 -3.77
N LEU A 131 3.15 -7.11 -3.48
CA LEU A 131 3.91 -6.35 -4.49
C LEU A 131 4.57 -7.25 -5.55
N SER A 132 5.11 -8.40 -5.12
CA SER A 132 5.77 -9.35 -6.02
C SER A 132 4.86 -9.94 -7.11
N GLN A 133 3.55 -10.00 -6.86
CA GLN A 133 2.53 -10.54 -7.77
C GLN A 133 1.91 -9.47 -8.68
N ARG A 134 2.40 -8.23 -8.59
CA ARG A 134 1.86 -7.06 -9.29
C ARG A 134 2.93 -6.23 -9.97
N MET A 135 4.18 -6.63 -9.82
CA MET A 135 5.33 -5.87 -10.29
C MET A 135 5.98 -6.56 -11.48
N ILE A 136 6.45 -5.77 -12.43
CA ILE A 136 7.31 -6.19 -13.53
C ILE A 136 8.55 -5.32 -13.52
N VAL A 137 9.74 -5.92 -13.65
CA VAL A 137 10.97 -5.16 -13.91
C VAL A 137 11.22 -5.12 -15.40
N ALA A 138 11.25 -3.90 -15.93
CA ALA A 138 11.40 -3.58 -17.32
C ALA A 138 12.80 -3.02 -17.55
N LEU A 139 13.62 -3.79 -18.25
CA LEU A 139 15.03 -3.51 -18.42
C LEU A 139 15.29 -2.74 -19.72
N SER A 140 15.73 -1.50 -19.61
CA SER A 140 16.04 -0.61 -20.74
C SER A 140 17.54 -0.67 -21.12
N ASN A 141 17.85 -0.24 -22.35
CA ASN A 141 19.23 -0.08 -22.85
C ASN A 141 20.11 -1.35 -22.78
N GLY A 142 19.59 -2.49 -23.25
CA GLY A 142 20.37 -3.72 -23.35
C GLY A 142 21.37 -3.70 -24.50
N ASP A 143 22.62 -3.31 -24.26
CA ASP A 143 23.71 -3.45 -25.24
C ASP A 143 23.97 -4.93 -25.62
N ASN A 144 24.43 -5.15 -26.85
CA ASN A 144 24.63 -6.47 -27.51
C ASN A 144 25.73 -7.38 -26.93
N ALA A 145 26.45 -6.97 -25.88
CA ALA A 145 27.51 -7.79 -25.29
C ALA A 145 26.94 -8.84 -24.32
N ALA A 146 26.88 -10.10 -24.76
CA ALA A 146 26.20 -11.20 -24.06
C ALA A 146 26.73 -11.52 -22.64
N HIS A 147 28.04 -11.40 -22.41
CA HIS A 147 28.68 -11.80 -21.15
C HIS A 147 28.42 -10.81 -19.99
N PRO A 148 28.72 -9.49 -20.11
CA PRO A 148 28.42 -8.54 -19.04
C PRO A 148 26.90 -8.40 -18.78
N ARG A 149 26.05 -8.76 -19.75
CA ARG A 149 24.60 -8.74 -19.59
C ARG A 149 24.08 -9.83 -18.65
N LEU A 150 24.57 -11.07 -18.76
CA LEU A 150 24.13 -12.17 -17.91
C LEU A 150 24.47 -11.94 -16.43
N GLU A 151 25.65 -11.41 -16.14
CA GLU A 151 26.06 -11.08 -14.79
C GLU A 151 25.15 -10.01 -14.17
N ARG A 152 24.84 -8.95 -14.90
CA ARG A 152 23.93 -7.88 -14.43
C ARG A 152 22.51 -8.40 -14.20
N LEU A 153 21.98 -9.21 -15.11
CA LEU A 153 20.68 -9.88 -14.91
C LEU A 153 20.68 -10.75 -13.66
N SER A 154 21.75 -11.51 -13.43
CA SER A 154 21.87 -12.35 -12.24
C SER A 154 21.91 -11.52 -10.94
N ALA A 155 22.54 -10.34 -10.98
CA ALA A 155 22.59 -9.43 -9.85
C ALA A 155 21.22 -8.80 -9.56
N ILE A 156 20.48 -8.39 -10.59
CA ILE A 156 19.10 -7.89 -10.46
C ILE A 156 18.20 -8.98 -9.87
N HIS A 157 18.26 -10.20 -10.40
CA HIS A 157 17.49 -11.32 -9.86
C HIS A 157 17.84 -11.63 -8.40
N ARG A 158 19.11 -11.49 -8.01
CA ARG A 158 19.55 -11.66 -6.62
C ARG A 158 18.98 -10.57 -5.72
N ASN A 159 19.02 -9.30 -6.13
CA ASN A 159 18.45 -8.20 -5.37
C ASN A 159 16.93 -8.34 -5.22
N LEU A 160 16.23 -8.76 -6.27
CA LEU A 160 14.80 -9.05 -6.18
C LEU A 160 14.52 -10.25 -5.27
N ALA A 161 15.32 -11.32 -5.39
CA ALA A 161 15.18 -12.48 -4.52
C ALA A 161 15.38 -12.09 -3.06
N THR A 162 16.40 -11.30 -2.70
CA THR A 162 16.60 -10.87 -1.30
C THR A 162 15.47 -9.96 -0.82
N LEU A 163 14.96 -9.07 -1.67
CA LEU A 163 13.84 -8.18 -1.34
C LEU A 163 12.50 -8.92 -1.17
N PHE A 164 12.26 -9.99 -1.91
CA PHE A 164 10.99 -10.72 -1.88
C PHE A 164 11.08 -12.12 -1.25
N SER A 165 12.24 -12.48 -0.70
CA SER A 165 12.40 -13.65 0.16
C SER A 165 11.64 -13.41 1.45
N SER A 166 10.42 -13.93 1.52
CA SER A 166 9.64 -13.91 2.75
C SER A 166 10.21 -14.92 3.75
N PRO A 167 10.40 -14.60 5.04
CA PRO A 167 10.32 -15.61 6.07
C PRO A 167 8.88 -16.11 6.06
N ALA A 168 8.66 -17.40 5.83
CA ALA A 168 7.36 -18.03 5.68
C ALA A 168 6.32 -17.51 6.71
N HIS A 169 5.49 -16.55 6.30
CA HIS A 169 4.28 -16.23 7.05
C HIS A 169 3.19 -17.22 6.61
N LEU A 170 2.98 -18.17 7.51
CA LEU A 170 1.86 -19.08 7.66
C LEU A 170 0.53 -18.46 7.22
N TYR A 171 0.18 -18.63 5.95
CA TYR A 171 -1.20 -18.86 5.55
C TYR A 171 -1.20 -20.08 4.65
N SER A 172 -1.35 -21.23 5.29
CA SER A 172 -1.75 -22.47 4.63
C SER A 172 -3.13 -22.25 4.03
N ARG A 173 -3.19 -21.87 2.76
CA ARG A 173 -4.37 -22.12 1.93
C ARG A 173 -4.06 -23.40 1.15
N GLY A 174 -4.85 -24.43 1.44
CA GLY A 174 -4.61 -25.80 1.03
C GLY A 174 -4.45 -25.97 -0.46
N ASP A 175 -3.63 -26.97 -0.79
CA ASP A 175 -3.59 -27.79 -2.00
C ASP A 175 -4.15 -27.16 -3.28
N ASP A 176 -3.24 -26.61 -4.09
CA ASP A 176 -3.01 -27.17 -5.44
C ASP A 176 -1.68 -26.65 -6.01
N ALA A 177 -0.94 -27.55 -6.65
CA ALA A 177 0.37 -27.28 -7.22
C ALA A 177 0.26 -26.35 -8.44
N GLY A 178 0.75 -25.11 -8.31
CA GLY A 178 0.96 -24.14 -9.39
C GLY A 178 2.34 -23.47 -9.30
N PRO A 179 2.98 -23.10 -10.42
CA PRO A 179 4.43 -22.87 -10.48
C PRO A 179 4.83 -21.54 -9.83
N THR A 180 5.69 -21.58 -8.81
CA THR A 180 6.58 -20.46 -8.41
C THR A 180 5.98 -19.04 -8.47
N LEU A 181 4.84 -18.79 -7.81
CA LEU A 181 4.09 -17.51 -7.86
C LEU A 181 4.74 -16.30 -7.16
N ASN A 182 5.93 -16.44 -6.56
CA ASN A 182 6.59 -15.37 -5.80
C ASN A 182 7.82 -14.75 -6.52
N ARG A 183 7.96 -14.96 -7.83
CA ARG A 183 9.05 -14.34 -8.60
C ARG A 183 8.55 -13.15 -9.39
N VAL A 184 9.17 -12.00 -9.16
CA VAL A 184 8.95 -10.80 -9.97
C VAL A 184 9.45 -11.06 -11.39
N PRO A 185 8.60 -10.95 -12.43
CA PRO A 185 9.03 -11.07 -13.82
C PRO A 185 10.00 -9.95 -14.18
N VAL A 186 11.09 -10.32 -14.85
CA VAL A 186 12.11 -9.40 -15.37
C VAL A 186 12.15 -9.53 -16.89
N LEU A 187 11.86 -8.45 -17.60
CA LEU A 187 11.75 -8.42 -19.05
C LEU A 187 12.77 -7.45 -19.65
N LEU A 188 13.52 -7.90 -20.66
CA LEU A 188 14.31 -6.98 -21.48
C LEU A 188 13.40 -6.27 -22.47
N LEU A 189 13.38 -4.94 -22.38
CA LEU A 189 12.68 -4.08 -23.31
C LEU A 189 13.60 -3.76 -24.49
N GLU A 190 13.35 -4.45 -25.59
CA GLU A 190 13.74 -4.00 -26.92
C GLU A 190 12.48 -3.37 -27.56
N PRO A 191 12.61 -2.37 -28.46
CA PRO A 191 11.45 -1.73 -29.11
C PRO A 191 10.47 -2.70 -29.77
N SER A 192 10.93 -3.89 -30.17
CA SER A 192 10.14 -4.99 -30.75
C SER A 192 9.38 -5.85 -29.73
N ARG A 193 9.58 -5.64 -28.42
CA ARG A 193 9.09 -6.51 -27.34
C ARG A 193 7.98 -5.90 -26.48
N ALA A 194 7.36 -4.79 -26.91
CA ALA A 194 6.13 -4.29 -26.31
C ALA A 194 5.04 -5.37 -26.16
N PRO A 195 4.84 -6.30 -27.14
CA PRO A 195 3.91 -7.41 -26.99
C PRO A 195 4.24 -8.36 -25.83
N SER A 196 5.53 -8.55 -25.51
CA SER A 196 5.96 -9.41 -24.40
C SER A 196 5.59 -8.81 -23.05
N LEU A 197 5.69 -7.48 -22.90
CA LEU A 197 5.23 -6.81 -21.68
C LEU A 197 3.70 -6.90 -21.54
N GLN A 198 2.96 -6.69 -22.63
CA GLN A 198 1.50 -6.85 -22.65
C GLN A 198 1.06 -8.28 -22.29
N GLN A 199 1.72 -9.29 -22.83
CA GLN A 199 1.46 -10.69 -22.48
C GLN A 199 1.74 -10.94 -21.00
N GLN A 200 2.83 -10.39 -20.45
CA GLN A 200 3.14 -10.54 -19.03
C GLN A 200 2.11 -9.84 -18.14
N ILE A 201 1.62 -8.66 -18.54
CA ILE A 201 0.51 -7.97 -17.87
C ILE A 201 -0.73 -8.86 -17.84
N LEU A 202 -1.09 -9.46 -18.97
CA LEU A 202 -2.22 -10.40 -19.04
C LEU A 202 -2.03 -11.63 -18.17
N LEU A 203 -0.81 -12.18 -18.10
CA LEU A 203 -0.50 -13.30 -17.22
C LEU A 203 -0.61 -12.93 -15.75
N LEU A 204 -0.15 -11.73 -15.35
CA LEU A 204 -0.32 -11.24 -13.99
C LEU A 204 -1.80 -11.08 -13.64
N ILE A 205 -2.58 -10.45 -14.52
CA ILE A 205 -4.03 -10.27 -14.31
C ILE A 205 -4.73 -11.63 -14.22
N GLY A 206 -4.43 -12.55 -15.15
CA GLY A 206 -5.02 -13.89 -15.19
C GLY A 206 -4.60 -14.81 -14.04
N SER A 207 -3.58 -14.43 -13.26
CA SER A 207 -3.20 -15.18 -12.05
C SER A 207 -4.15 -14.98 -10.87
N TYR A 208 -5.04 -13.97 -10.95
CA TYR A 208 -6.08 -13.72 -9.95
C TYR A 208 -7.41 -14.35 -10.35
N ASP A 209 -8.09 -14.96 -9.39
CA ASP A 209 -9.45 -15.47 -9.56
C ASP A 209 -10.39 -14.32 -9.96
N GLY A 210 -10.92 -14.36 -11.20
CA GLY A 210 -11.75 -13.27 -11.74
C GLY A 210 -10.96 -12.12 -12.36
N GLY A 211 -9.68 -12.32 -12.68
CA GLY A 211 -8.86 -11.39 -13.45
C GLY A 211 -8.64 -10.05 -12.73
N LEU A 212 -8.83 -8.94 -13.46
CA LEU A 212 -8.60 -7.58 -12.94
C LEU A 212 -9.51 -7.27 -11.74
N THR A 213 -10.75 -7.73 -11.77
CA THR A 213 -11.69 -7.58 -10.65
C THR A 213 -11.19 -8.33 -9.43
N GLY A 214 -10.74 -9.57 -9.61
CA GLY A 214 -10.13 -10.37 -8.54
C GLY A 214 -8.93 -9.70 -7.90
N MET A 215 -8.00 -9.20 -8.72
CA MET A 215 -6.83 -8.45 -8.26
C MET A 215 -7.23 -7.24 -7.42
N ARG A 216 -8.21 -6.46 -7.90
CA ARG A 216 -8.73 -5.29 -7.17
C ARG A 216 -9.41 -5.65 -5.87
N THR A 217 -10.24 -6.69 -5.85
CA THR A 217 -10.88 -7.18 -4.63
C THR A 217 -9.83 -7.59 -3.60
N ALA A 218 -8.75 -8.26 -4.02
CA ALA A 218 -7.63 -8.58 -3.14
C ALA A 218 -6.93 -7.31 -2.60
N SER A 219 -6.68 -6.30 -3.45
CA SER A 219 -6.11 -5.00 -3.02
C SER A 219 -6.99 -4.32 -1.97
N ILE A 220 -8.28 -4.18 -2.30
CA ILE A 220 -9.25 -3.47 -1.48
C ILE A 220 -9.37 -4.16 -0.13
N LYS A 221 -9.42 -5.49 -0.11
CA LYS A 221 -9.43 -6.26 1.13
C LYS A 221 -8.19 -5.99 1.97
N ALA A 222 -6.99 -6.01 1.40
CA ALA A 222 -5.76 -5.72 2.13
C ALA A 222 -5.72 -4.29 2.70
N VAL A 223 -6.25 -3.31 1.97
CA VAL A 223 -6.39 -1.92 2.44
C VAL A 223 -7.40 -1.84 3.58
N LEU A 224 -8.57 -2.49 3.44
CA LEU A 224 -9.60 -2.53 4.47
C LEU A 224 -9.10 -3.19 5.76
N ASP A 225 -8.41 -4.33 5.66
CA ASP A 225 -7.84 -5.02 6.83
C ASP A 225 -6.90 -4.08 7.61
N ARG A 226 -6.13 -3.23 6.92
CA ARG A 226 -5.28 -2.21 7.56
C ARG A 226 -6.08 -1.08 8.18
N LEU A 227 -7.07 -0.54 7.48
CA LEU A 227 -7.94 0.50 8.01
C LEU A 227 -8.65 0.01 9.28
N ASP A 228 -9.11 -1.25 9.30
CA ASP A 228 -9.71 -1.89 10.47
C ASP A 228 -8.73 -2.01 11.63
N MET A 229 -7.47 -2.37 11.38
CA MET A 229 -6.42 -2.37 12.42
C MET A 229 -6.22 -0.97 13.03
N TRP A 230 -6.22 0.08 12.20
CA TRP A 230 -6.11 1.46 12.67
C TRP A 230 -7.31 1.88 13.51
N VAL A 231 -8.53 1.59 13.05
CA VAL A 231 -9.76 1.88 13.78
C VAL A 231 -9.78 1.13 15.13
N ALA A 232 -9.42 -0.16 15.14
CA ALA A 232 -9.34 -0.94 16.37
C ALA A 232 -8.30 -0.37 17.35
N GLY A 233 -7.14 0.06 16.85
CA GLY A 233 -6.11 0.73 17.63
C GLY A 233 -6.60 2.04 18.24
N ALA A 234 -7.26 2.89 17.46
CA ALA A 234 -7.84 4.15 17.93
C ALA A 234 -8.92 3.92 18.99
N ILE A 235 -9.81 2.94 18.79
CA ILE A 235 -10.82 2.55 19.78
C ILE A 235 -10.15 2.13 21.09
N LYS A 236 -9.10 1.31 21.03
CA LYS A 236 -8.36 0.84 22.22
C LYS A 236 -7.73 2.01 22.98
N ILE A 237 -7.11 2.96 22.28
CA ILE A 237 -6.51 4.16 22.88
C ILE A 237 -7.58 5.02 23.54
N ARG A 238 -8.68 5.30 22.83
CA ARG A 238 -9.78 6.13 23.35
C ARG A 238 -10.45 5.49 24.57
N LYS A 239 -10.71 4.17 24.55
CA LYS A 239 -11.21 3.43 25.72
C LYS A 239 -10.29 3.57 26.94
N LYS A 240 -8.97 3.48 26.73
CA LYS A 240 -7.98 3.67 27.81
C LYS A 240 -8.03 5.10 28.38
N ARG A 241 -8.20 6.13 27.53
CA ARG A 241 -8.34 7.53 27.98
C ARG A 241 -9.62 7.76 28.78
N VAL A 242 -10.75 7.20 28.32
CA VAL A 242 -12.03 7.30 29.05
C VAL A 242 -11.92 6.66 30.43
N ALA A 243 -11.39 5.43 30.52
CA ALA A 243 -11.19 4.75 31.80
C ALA A 243 -10.26 5.53 32.75
N ALA A 244 -9.21 6.17 32.22
CA ALA A 244 -8.34 7.02 33.03
C ALA A 244 -9.07 8.28 33.55
N GLY A 245 -9.90 8.91 32.71
CA GLY A 245 -10.73 10.04 33.12
C GLY A 245 -11.79 9.68 34.16
N GLU A 246 -12.45 8.53 34.02
CA GLU A 246 -13.43 8.01 34.99
C GLU A 246 -12.78 7.71 36.34
N ALA A 247 -11.56 7.16 36.34
CA ALA A 247 -10.79 6.92 37.56
C ALA A 247 -10.44 8.23 38.28
N GLU A 248 -10.04 9.26 37.53
CA GLU A 248 -9.71 10.58 38.10
C GLU A 248 -10.94 11.30 38.65
N LEU A 249 -12.07 11.26 37.93
CA LEU A 249 -13.36 11.78 38.41
C LEU A 249 -13.81 11.09 39.69
N SER A 250 -13.71 9.75 39.74
CA SER A 250 -14.07 8.96 40.93
C SER A 250 -13.21 9.31 42.13
N ARG A 251 -11.90 9.52 41.91
CA ARG A 251 -10.97 9.96 42.94
C ARG A 251 -11.33 11.34 43.48
N THR A 252 -11.60 12.29 42.58
CA THR A 252 -11.98 13.67 42.91
C THR A 252 -13.31 13.71 43.68
N PHE A 253 -14.29 12.93 43.25
CA PHE A 253 -15.58 12.81 43.93
C PHE A 253 -15.41 12.26 45.35
N THR A 254 -14.57 11.24 45.53
CA THR A 254 -14.29 10.65 46.86
C THR A 254 -13.63 11.66 47.81
N LEU A 255 -12.72 12.50 47.30
CA LEU A 255 -12.10 13.57 48.09
C LEU A 255 -13.15 14.60 48.52
N TRP A 256 -13.95 15.07 47.56
CA TRP A 256 -15.02 16.03 47.82
C TRP A 256 -16.04 15.52 48.85
N GLN A 257 -16.42 14.24 48.76
CA GLN A 257 -17.33 13.61 49.72
C GLN A 257 -16.75 13.58 51.15
N LYS A 258 -15.44 13.30 51.29
CA LYS A 258 -14.76 13.34 52.59
C LYS A 258 -14.72 14.76 53.17
N ASP A 259 -14.46 15.76 52.34
CA ASP A 259 -14.43 17.16 52.78
C ASP A 259 -15.82 17.63 53.22
N LEU A 260 -16.88 17.24 52.51
CA LEU A 260 -18.27 17.51 52.90
C LEU A 260 -18.64 16.86 54.24
N GLN A 261 -18.25 15.60 54.46
CA GLN A 261 -18.48 14.93 55.74
C GLN A 261 -17.80 15.67 56.89
N ARG A 262 -16.52 16.03 56.72
CA ARG A 262 -15.77 16.81 57.73
C ARG A 262 -16.42 18.16 58.02
N LEU A 263 -16.89 18.86 56.99
CA LEU A 263 -17.59 20.13 57.14
C LEU A 263 -18.90 19.94 57.92
N GLY A 264 -19.68 18.91 57.59
CA GLY A 264 -20.92 18.58 58.30
C GLY A 264 -20.69 18.21 59.77
N GLU A 265 -19.67 17.42 60.08
CA GLU A 265 -19.25 17.09 61.45
C GLU A 265 -18.83 18.34 62.23
N THR A 266 -18.02 19.21 61.60
CA THR A 266 -17.55 20.46 62.21
C THR A 266 -18.73 21.41 62.50
N LEU A 267 -19.69 21.51 61.58
CA LEU A 267 -20.88 22.32 61.76
C LEU A 267 -21.78 21.80 62.88
N ARG A 268 -22.01 20.47 62.96
CA ARG A 268 -22.75 19.88 64.09
C ARG A 268 -22.10 20.19 65.43
N PHE A 269 -20.79 19.95 65.52
CA PHE A 269 -20.05 20.22 66.74
C PHE A 269 -20.19 21.68 67.19
N ARG A 270 -20.11 22.65 66.26
CA ARG A 270 -20.29 24.08 66.58
C ARG A 270 -21.72 24.43 66.99
N ILE A 271 -22.73 23.83 66.36
CA ILE A 271 -24.14 24.04 66.72
C ILE A 271 -24.41 23.52 68.12
N ASP A 272 -23.90 22.32 68.45
CA ASP A 272 -24.07 21.71 69.76
C ASP A 272 -23.35 22.52 70.86
N ASP A 273 -22.15 23.06 70.59
CA ASP A 273 -21.42 23.94 71.54
C ASP A 273 -22.17 25.25 71.80
N ILE A 274 -22.85 25.82 70.80
CA ILE A 274 -23.67 27.03 70.95
C ILE A 274 -24.95 26.73 71.75
N GLY A 275 -25.58 25.56 71.53
CA GLY A 275 -26.82 25.18 72.23
C GLY A 275 -26.62 24.82 73.71
N GLN A 276 -25.38 24.59 74.15
CA GLN A 276 -25.03 24.31 75.55
C GLN A 276 -24.61 25.56 76.35
N ARG A 277 -24.56 26.73 75.72
CA ARG A 277 -24.27 28.03 76.36
C ARG A 277 -25.56 28.83 76.54
#